data_AF-A0A0M3HT66-F1
#
_entry.id   AF-A0A0M3HT66-F1
#
_cell.length_a   1.000
_cell.length_b   1.000
_cell.length_c   1.000
_cell.angle_alpha   90.00
_cell.angle_beta   90.00
_cell.angle_gamma   90.00
#
_symmetry.space_group_name_H-M   'P 1'
#
loop_
_entity.id
_entity.type
_entity.pdbx_description
1 polymer ?
#
loop_
_entity_poly.entity_id
_entity_poly.type
_entity_poly.pdbx_seq_one_letter_code
_entity_poly.pdbx_strand_id
1 'polypeptide(L)'
;MAEQHAASLSKTDQQMHMADKRSASLGITGLLRMEDPIDVRISFSQRQALIASWKAMRPQACNVMRKILISLENDTPKVKQIFYKAAVLDAFSRESTPENTSITTSGTIEEHVKFMTNFFDELIQNIDNECEAISQIRKIGQDHAKLNHSCSFNAEIWERLGEIAMQTLSSLDAVQKTREGAKAWLALIACVTDELRCGFEGETRVFSRKSSSAERLTEDEELQQRMRQMRLEFTSTVPF
;
A
#
# COMPACT_ATOMS: atom_id res chain seq x y z
N MET A 1 39.48 -27.59 -60.12
CA MET A 1 39.93 -27.05 -58.82
C MET A 1 39.54 -25.56 -58.71
N ALA A 2 38.24 -25.24 -58.68
CA ALA A 2 37.78 -23.85 -58.48
C ALA A 2 36.40 -23.73 -57.79
N GLU A 3 35.69 -24.83 -57.52
CA GLU A 3 34.35 -24.78 -56.90
C GLU A 3 34.30 -25.24 -55.43
N GLN A 4 35.41 -25.73 -54.86
CA GLN A 4 35.45 -26.11 -53.44
C GLN A 4 35.96 -25.00 -52.51
N HIS A 5 36.42 -23.86 -53.04
CA HIS A 5 36.92 -22.74 -52.23
C HIS A 5 35.87 -21.65 -51.94
N ALA A 6 34.76 -21.58 -52.71
CA ALA A 6 33.71 -20.59 -52.51
C ALA A 6 32.74 -20.95 -51.36
N ALA A 7 32.56 -22.24 -51.06
CA ALA A 7 31.67 -22.70 -49.99
C ALA A 7 32.28 -22.54 -48.57
N SER A 8 33.60 -22.32 -48.47
CA SER A 8 34.29 -22.10 -47.20
C SER A 8 34.23 -20.64 -46.72
N LEU A 9 34.09 -19.67 -47.63
CA LEU A 9 34.01 -18.24 -47.29
C LEU A 9 32.61 -17.80 -46.88
N SER A 10 31.56 -18.49 -47.37
CA SER A 10 30.17 -18.18 -46.99
C SER A 10 29.77 -18.69 -45.60
N LYS A 11 30.48 -19.67 -45.02
CA LYS A 11 30.15 -20.20 -43.68
C LYS A 11 30.74 -19.36 -42.54
N THR A 12 31.87 -18.68 -42.78
CA THR A 12 32.54 -17.87 -41.76
C THR A 12 31.88 -16.51 -41.56
N ASP A 13 31.31 -15.90 -42.61
CA ASP A 13 30.55 -14.65 -42.49
C ASP A 13 29.14 -14.86 -41.90
N GLN A 14 28.55 -16.04 -42.08
CA GLN A 14 27.24 -16.36 -41.48
C GLN A 14 27.35 -16.75 -39.99
N GLN A 15 28.56 -17.06 -39.51
CA GLN A 15 28.84 -17.37 -38.10
C GLN A 15 29.24 -16.13 -37.30
N MET A 16 29.67 -15.04 -37.96
CA MET A 16 29.94 -13.75 -37.32
C MET A 16 28.68 -12.87 -37.18
N HIS A 17 27.64 -13.10 -37.99
CA HIS A 17 26.36 -12.37 -37.89
C HIS A 17 25.31 -13.00 -36.96
N MET A 18 25.61 -14.15 -36.33
CA MET A 18 24.79 -14.76 -35.29
C MET A 18 25.38 -14.67 -33.87
N ALA A 19 26.57 -14.07 -33.71
CA ALA A 19 27.19 -13.85 -32.40
C ALA A 19 26.76 -12.53 -31.73
N ASP A 20 26.06 -11.64 -32.43
CA ASP A 20 25.78 -10.27 -31.97
C ASP A 20 24.29 -9.93 -31.76
N LYS A 21 23.45 -10.95 -31.54
CA LYS A 21 22.03 -10.77 -31.18
C LYS A 21 21.57 -11.60 -29.97
N ARG A 22 22.50 -12.00 -29.09
CA ARG A 22 22.20 -12.64 -27.80
C ARG A 22 22.58 -11.81 -26.57
N SER A 23 22.65 -10.48 -26.71
CA SER A 23 22.95 -9.59 -25.59
C SER A 23 21.83 -8.60 -25.21
N ALA A 24 20.59 -8.87 -25.62
CA ALA A 24 19.42 -8.08 -25.24
C ALA A 24 18.23 -8.95 -24.80
N SER A 25 18.47 -9.86 -23.86
CA SER A 25 17.43 -10.46 -23.01
C SER A 25 18.11 -11.11 -21.80
N LEU A 26 18.87 -10.32 -21.05
CA LEU A 26 19.17 -10.69 -19.67
C LEU A 26 17.97 -10.26 -18.86
N GLY A 27 17.09 -11.24 -18.64
CA GLY A 27 15.95 -11.11 -17.76
C GLY A 27 16.40 -10.54 -16.41
N ILE A 28 15.60 -9.60 -15.92
CA ILE A 28 15.69 -9.01 -14.57
C ILE A 28 15.54 -10.09 -13.47
N THR A 29 15.27 -11.34 -13.83
CA THR A 29 15.10 -12.50 -12.94
C THR A 29 16.41 -13.21 -12.52
N GLY A 30 17.60 -12.74 -12.93
CA GLY A 30 18.87 -13.43 -12.67
C GLY A 30 19.67 -13.01 -11.42
N LEU A 31 19.26 -11.95 -10.70
CA LEU A 31 20.09 -11.37 -9.61
C LEU A 31 19.57 -11.67 -8.19
N LEU A 32 18.93 -12.81 -7.99
CA LEU A 32 18.51 -13.29 -6.67
C LEU A 32 18.92 -14.75 -6.49
N ARG A 33 20.23 -14.99 -6.30
CA ARG A 33 20.68 -16.21 -5.64
C ARG A 33 21.85 -15.93 -4.70
N MET A 34 21.49 -15.97 -3.42
CA MET A 34 22.26 -16.24 -2.21
C MET A 34 23.42 -15.27 -1.90
N GLU A 35 23.29 -14.48 -0.83
CA GLU A 35 23.76 -14.85 0.51
C GLU A 35 23.34 -13.78 1.55
N ASP A 36 23.30 -14.22 2.80
CA ASP A 36 22.86 -13.55 4.04
C ASP A 36 21.34 -13.41 4.27
N PRO A 37 20.85 -13.66 5.51
CA PRO A 37 19.57 -13.12 5.94
C PRO A 37 19.67 -11.62 5.63
N ILE A 38 18.76 -11.11 4.80
CA ILE A 38 18.66 -9.68 4.61
C ILE A 38 18.47 -9.12 6.01
N ASP A 39 19.53 -8.53 6.56
CA ASP A 39 19.40 -7.72 7.75
C ASP A 39 18.47 -6.59 7.31
N VAL A 40 17.19 -6.73 7.66
CA VAL A 40 16.13 -5.79 7.29
C VAL A 40 16.40 -4.43 7.94
N ARG A 41 17.36 -4.37 8.88
CA ARG A 41 17.82 -3.13 9.48
C ARG A 41 18.64 -2.34 8.47
N ILE A 42 18.12 -1.17 8.17
CA ILE A 42 18.79 -0.16 7.37
C ILE A 42 20.12 0.20 8.06
N SER A 43 21.24 -0.10 7.41
CA SER A 43 22.56 0.23 7.91
C SER A 43 22.80 1.74 7.95
N PHE A 44 23.82 2.20 8.67
CA PHE A 44 24.15 3.62 8.75
C PHE A 44 24.37 4.27 7.36
N SER A 45 25.06 3.57 6.44
CA SER A 45 25.30 4.07 5.08
C SER A 45 24.02 4.11 4.25
N GLN A 46 23.16 3.09 4.37
CA GLN A 46 21.84 3.07 3.75
C GLN A 46 20.95 4.19 4.27
N ARG A 47 20.97 4.46 5.58
CA ARG A 47 20.27 5.58 6.22
C ARG A 47 20.73 6.92 5.66
N GLN A 48 22.04 7.15 5.61
CA GLN A 48 22.57 8.42 5.09
C GLN A 48 22.21 8.63 3.61
N ALA A 49 22.22 7.56 2.82
CA ALA A 49 21.79 7.58 1.43
C ALA A 49 20.27 7.83 1.30
N LEU A 50 19.46 7.23 2.17
CA LEU A 50 18.00 7.45 2.23
C LEU A 50 17.68 8.92 2.55
N ILE A 51 18.30 9.49 3.58
CA ILE A 51 18.11 10.90 3.96
C ILE A 51 18.54 11.83 2.81
N ALA A 52 19.68 11.57 2.18
CA ALA A 52 20.19 12.38 1.08
C ALA A 52 19.28 12.31 -0.16
N SER A 53 18.82 11.12 -0.52
CA SER A 53 17.92 10.91 -1.66
C SER A 53 16.53 11.49 -1.42
N TRP A 54 15.96 11.34 -0.21
CA TRP A 54 14.72 12.00 0.17
C TRP A 54 14.83 13.52 0.05
N LYS A 55 15.89 14.11 0.62
CA LYS A 55 16.14 15.56 0.53
C LYS A 55 16.20 16.04 -0.93
N ALA A 56 16.82 15.26 -1.81
CA ALA A 56 16.92 15.59 -3.23
C ALA A 56 15.56 15.48 -3.97
N MET A 57 14.72 14.50 -3.64
CA MET A 57 13.40 14.35 -4.27
C MET A 57 12.28 15.15 -3.60
N ARG A 58 12.50 15.67 -2.38
CA ARG A 58 11.48 16.35 -1.58
C ARG A 58 10.72 17.46 -2.31
N PRO A 59 11.35 18.31 -3.15
CA PRO A 59 10.64 19.35 -3.90
C PRO A 59 9.58 18.81 -4.86
N GLN A 60 9.74 17.56 -5.34
CA GLN A 60 8.79 16.89 -6.24
C GLN A 60 7.97 15.80 -5.55
N ALA A 61 8.07 15.65 -4.22
CA ALA A 61 7.42 14.58 -3.47
C ALA A 61 5.91 14.55 -3.68
N CYS A 62 5.23 15.70 -3.61
CA CYS A 62 3.78 15.76 -3.85
C CYS A 62 3.39 15.21 -5.23
N ASN A 63 4.20 15.47 -6.26
CA ASN A 63 3.94 14.97 -7.61
C ASN A 63 4.14 13.45 -7.70
N VAL A 64 5.16 12.94 -7.01
CA VAL A 64 5.42 11.50 -6.91
C VAL A 64 4.29 10.80 -6.16
N MET A 65 3.87 11.30 -4.99
CA MET A 65 2.76 10.72 -4.22
C MET A 65 1.45 10.77 -5.00
N ARG A 66 1.18 11.87 -5.71
CA ARG A 66 0.02 11.97 -6.60
C ARG A 66 0.06 10.92 -7.70
N LYS A 67 1.23 10.73 -8.34
CA LYS A 67 1.40 9.70 -9.37
C LYS A 67 1.12 8.30 -8.83
N ILE A 68 1.59 7.99 -7.62
CA ILE A 68 1.32 6.70 -6.96
C ILE A 68 -0.18 6.51 -6.75
N LEU A 69 -0.87 7.49 -6.14
CA LEU A 69 -2.30 7.40 -5.85
C LEU A 69 -3.17 7.31 -7.12
N ILE A 70 -2.88 8.13 -8.15
CA ILE A 70 -3.60 8.07 -9.43
C ILE A 70 -3.38 6.71 -10.11
N SER A 71 -2.16 6.17 -10.06
CA SER A 71 -1.90 4.84 -10.63
C SER A 71 -2.68 3.76 -9.88
N LEU A 72 -2.78 3.87 -8.55
CA LEU A 72 -3.56 2.95 -7.73
C LEU A 72 -5.07 3.03 -8.06
N GLU A 73 -5.62 4.22 -8.26
CA GLU A 73 -7.02 4.39 -8.69
C GLU A 73 -7.30 3.77 -10.06
N ASN A 74 -6.36 3.90 -11.00
CA ASN A 74 -6.50 3.36 -12.34
C ASN A 74 -6.45 1.83 -12.33
N ASP A 75 -5.59 1.25 -11.49
CA ASP A 75 -5.43 -0.20 -11.40
C ASP A 75 -6.49 -0.86 -10.51
N THR A 76 -7.06 -0.11 -9.56
CA THR A 76 -7.98 -0.63 -8.55
C THR A 76 -9.28 0.17 -8.52
N PRO A 77 -10.34 -0.26 -9.25
CA PRO A 77 -11.60 0.47 -9.33
C PRO A 77 -12.25 0.80 -7.98
N LYS A 78 -12.06 -0.05 -6.97
CA LYS A 78 -12.55 0.18 -5.60
C LYS A 78 -11.93 1.42 -4.97
N VAL A 79 -10.62 1.65 -5.17
CA VAL A 79 -9.90 2.81 -4.64
C VAL A 79 -10.45 4.10 -5.26
N LYS A 80 -10.68 4.08 -6.59
CA LYS A 80 -11.31 5.20 -7.29
C LYS A 80 -12.70 5.54 -6.73
N GLN A 81 -13.51 4.53 -6.42
CA GLN A 81 -14.82 4.74 -5.79
C GLN A 81 -14.72 5.32 -4.37
N ILE A 82 -13.75 4.88 -3.58
CA ILE A 82 -13.49 5.40 -2.23
C ILE A 82 -13.15 6.89 -2.29
N PHE A 83 -12.19 7.28 -3.12
CA PHE A 83 -11.80 8.68 -3.27
C PHE A 83 -12.92 9.54 -3.86
N TYR A 84 -13.71 9.00 -4.80
CA TYR A 84 -14.89 9.70 -5.30
C TYR A 84 -15.91 9.95 -4.19
N LYS A 85 -16.22 8.94 -3.36
CA LYS A 85 -17.13 9.09 -2.22
C LYS A 85 -16.60 10.14 -1.23
N ALA A 86 -15.30 10.14 -0.96
CA ALA A 86 -14.66 11.13 -0.09
C ALA A 86 -14.78 12.56 -0.67
N ALA A 87 -14.57 12.74 -1.98
CA ALA A 87 -14.72 14.03 -2.65
C ALA A 87 -16.16 14.54 -2.62
N VAL A 88 -17.15 13.65 -2.80
CA VAL A 88 -18.57 13.99 -2.69
C VAL A 88 -18.91 14.45 -1.27
N LEU A 89 -18.47 13.71 -0.25
CA LEU A 89 -18.69 14.08 1.16
C LEU A 89 -18.03 15.43 1.49
N ASP A 90 -16.79 15.65 1.03
CA ASP A 90 -16.08 16.91 1.20
C ASP A 90 -16.85 18.10 0.60
N ALA A 91 -17.43 17.94 -0.60
CA ALA A 91 -18.24 18.97 -1.25
C ALA A 91 -19.47 19.35 -0.42
N PHE A 92 -20.21 18.37 0.11
CA PHE A 92 -21.38 18.61 0.97
C PHE A 92 -21.01 19.20 2.33
N SER A 93 -19.87 18.82 2.91
CA SER A 93 -19.38 19.38 4.17
C SER A 93 -19.01 20.86 4.05
N ARG A 94 -18.43 21.28 2.92
CA ARG A 94 -18.12 22.69 2.65
C ARG A 94 -19.35 23.57 2.50
N GLU A 95 -20.46 23.02 2.00
CA GLU A 95 -21.72 23.77 1.83
C GLU A 95 -22.49 23.93 3.15
N SER A 96 -22.22 23.07 4.14
CA SER A 96 -22.97 23.00 5.39
C SER A 96 -22.29 23.64 6.61
N THR A 97 -21.03 24.08 6.49
CA THR A 97 -20.30 24.75 7.58
C THR A 97 -19.72 26.11 7.17
N PRO A 98 -20.03 27.21 7.89
CA PRO A 98 -19.35 28.48 7.69
C PRO A 98 -17.86 28.37 8.06
N GLU A 99 -17.04 29.15 7.37
CA GLU A 99 -15.60 29.02 7.11
C GLU A 99 -14.62 28.79 8.29
N ASN A 100 -15.10 28.68 9.54
CA ASN A 100 -14.25 28.62 10.75
C ASN A 100 -14.45 27.38 11.63
N THR A 101 -15.12 26.33 11.15
CA THR A 101 -15.14 25.02 11.84
C THR A 101 -14.80 23.90 10.86
N SER A 102 -13.61 23.99 10.26
CA SER A 102 -13.06 22.95 9.38
C SER A 102 -12.80 21.67 10.17
N ILE A 103 -13.83 20.87 10.41
CA ILE A 103 -13.66 19.43 10.62
C ILE A 103 -13.35 18.85 9.24
N THR A 104 -12.09 18.97 8.83
CA THR A 104 -11.54 18.43 7.57
C THR A 104 -11.67 16.91 7.61
N THR A 105 -12.79 16.41 7.10
CA THR A 105 -13.00 14.98 6.83
C THR A 105 -12.68 14.69 5.37
N SER A 106 -11.54 15.20 4.92
CA SER A 106 -11.25 15.29 3.49
C SER A 106 -10.34 14.14 3.08
N GLY A 107 -10.86 12.91 3.08
CA GLY A 107 -10.17 11.73 2.54
C GLY A 107 -9.88 11.78 1.03
N THR A 108 -9.77 12.96 0.43
CA THR A 108 -9.50 13.20 -0.99
C THR A 108 -8.06 12.85 -1.36
N ILE A 109 -7.79 12.71 -2.67
CA ILE A 109 -6.44 12.48 -3.19
C ILE A 109 -5.47 13.58 -2.75
N GLU A 110 -5.86 14.85 -2.88
CA GLU A 110 -4.95 15.98 -2.59
C GLU A 110 -4.55 16.05 -1.11
N GLU A 111 -5.43 15.63 -0.22
CA GLU A 111 -5.07 15.49 1.19
C GLU A 111 -4.17 14.29 1.45
N HIS A 112 -4.46 13.14 0.83
CA HIS A 112 -3.57 11.98 0.93
C HIS A 112 -2.19 12.26 0.36
N VAL A 113 -2.06 13.07 -0.71
CA VAL A 113 -0.77 13.52 -1.24
C VAL A 113 0.03 14.29 -0.19
N LYS A 114 -0.61 15.25 0.50
CA LYS A 114 0.04 16.04 1.56
C LYS A 114 0.40 15.14 2.75
N PHE A 115 -0.55 14.31 3.18
CA PHE A 115 -0.36 13.37 4.28
C PHE A 115 0.81 12.41 4.01
N MET A 116 0.83 11.74 2.86
CA MET A 116 1.92 10.83 2.48
C MET A 116 3.26 11.55 2.43
N THR A 117 3.28 12.77 1.91
CA THR A 117 4.52 13.56 1.85
C THR A 117 5.06 13.87 3.25
N ASN A 118 4.21 14.32 4.17
CA ASN A 118 4.59 14.60 5.56
C ASN A 118 4.95 13.32 6.32
N PHE A 119 4.22 12.23 6.06
CA PHE A 119 4.51 10.92 6.63
C PHE A 119 5.93 10.46 6.29
N PHE A 120 6.36 10.58 5.04
CA PHE A 120 7.75 10.25 4.68
C PHE A 120 8.76 11.24 5.28
N ASP A 121 8.42 12.52 5.45
CA ASP A 121 9.28 13.46 6.18
C ASP A 121 9.52 13.00 7.63
N GLU A 122 8.46 12.65 8.35
CA GLU A 122 8.52 12.22 9.74
C GLU A 122 9.20 10.85 9.87
N LEU A 123 8.82 9.90 9.02
CA LEU A 123 9.38 8.54 9.03
C LEU A 123 10.89 8.54 8.80
N ILE A 124 11.37 9.32 7.83
CA ILE A 124 12.80 9.36 7.50
C ILE A 124 13.60 10.13 8.56
N GLN A 125 12.99 11.13 9.21
CA GLN A 125 13.61 11.83 10.35
C GLN A 125 13.74 10.92 11.57
N ASN A 126 12.75 10.06 11.83
CA ASN A 126 12.65 9.20 13.01
C ASN A 126 13.09 7.75 12.77
N ILE A 127 13.80 7.47 11.66
CA ILE A 127 14.13 6.10 11.25
C ILE A 127 15.02 5.33 12.25
N ASP A 128 15.68 6.04 13.17
CA ASP A 128 16.46 5.42 14.25
C ASP A 128 15.56 4.84 15.37
N ASN A 129 14.32 5.31 15.48
CA ASN A 129 13.33 4.80 16.42
C ASN A 129 12.38 3.82 15.71
N GLU A 130 12.90 2.64 15.38
CA GLU A 130 12.19 1.59 14.65
C GLU A 130 10.82 1.24 15.27
N CYS A 131 10.76 1.13 16.60
CA CYS A 131 9.52 0.80 17.31
C CYS A 131 8.43 1.87 17.10
N GLU A 132 8.80 3.14 17.19
CA GLU A 132 7.87 4.26 16.98
C GLU A 132 7.43 4.33 15.52
N ALA A 133 8.38 4.21 14.58
CA ALA A 133 8.10 4.18 13.15
C ALA A 133 7.10 3.07 12.80
N ILE A 134 7.35 1.83 13.23
CA ILE A 134 6.44 0.69 12.99
C ILE A 134 5.07 0.95 13.63
N SER A 135 5.03 1.49 14.85
CA SER A 135 3.76 1.81 15.52
C SER A 135 2.94 2.85 14.76
N GLN A 136 3.58 3.90 14.24
CA GLN A 136 2.93 4.92 13.42
C GLN A 136 2.40 4.35 12.11
N ILE A 137 3.19 3.52 11.42
CA ILE A 137 2.79 2.86 10.17
C ILE A 137 1.57 1.95 10.41
N ARG A 138 1.62 1.09 11.44
CA ARG A 138 0.49 0.21 11.79
C ARG A 138 -0.76 1.00 12.12
N LYS A 139 -0.62 2.14 12.81
CA LYS A 139 -1.76 2.99 13.16
C LYS A 139 -2.51 3.48 11.92
N ILE A 140 -1.80 3.87 10.87
CA ILE A 140 -2.42 4.26 9.59
C ILE A 140 -3.23 3.09 9.00
N GLY A 141 -2.66 1.88 9.00
CA GLY A 141 -3.34 0.66 8.55
C GLY A 141 -4.62 0.37 9.35
N GLN A 142 -4.55 0.49 10.67
CA GLN A 142 -5.71 0.31 11.57
C GLN A 142 -6.82 1.33 11.29
N ASP A 143 -6.46 2.59 11.04
CA ASP A 143 -7.45 3.64 10.77
C ASP A 143 -8.19 3.39 9.44
N HIS A 144 -7.54 2.77 8.47
CA HIS A 144 -8.16 2.33 7.21
C HIS A 144 -9.02 1.06 7.35
N ALA A 145 -8.90 0.29 8.43
CA ALA A 145 -9.74 -0.90 8.65
C ALA A 145 -11.24 -0.58 8.74
N LYS A 146 -11.59 0.66 9.14
CA LYS A 146 -12.97 1.17 9.15
C LYS A 146 -13.61 1.19 7.75
N LEU A 147 -12.80 1.29 6.70
CA LEU A 147 -13.24 1.28 5.31
C LEU A 147 -13.54 -0.13 4.79
N ASN A 148 -13.14 -1.18 5.52
CA ASN A 148 -13.38 -2.56 5.12
C ASN A 148 -14.89 -2.84 4.98
N HIS A 149 -15.65 -2.55 6.03
CA HIS A 149 -17.09 -2.78 6.03
C HIS A 149 -17.88 -1.79 5.15
N SER A 150 -17.48 -0.52 5.11
CA SER A 150 -18.26 0.55 4.47
C SER A 150 -17.94 0.77 2.99
N CYS A 151 -16.74 0.38 2.56
CA CYS A 151 -16.24 0.62 1.21
C CYS A 151 -15.54 -0.61 0.59
N SER A 152 -15.64 -1.79 1.22
CA SER A 152 -14.98 -3.03 0.74
C SER A 152 -13.46 -2.87 0.55
N PHE A 153 -12.82 -2.02 1.36
CA PHE A 153 -11.37 -1.90 1.40
C PHE A 153 -10.78 -3.23 1.93
N ASN A 154 -9.73 -3.75 1.29
CA ASN A 154 -9.13 -5.04 1.68
C ASN A 154 -7.59 -4.99 1.63
N ALA A 155 -6.94 -6.06 2.09
CA ALA A 155 -5.49 -6.14 2.18
C ALA A 155 -4.77 -6.08 0.81
N GLU A 156 -5.42 -6.55 -0.26
CA GLU A 156 -4.89 -6.53 -1.64
C GLU A 156 -4.62 -5.10 -2.12
N ILE A 157 -5.37 -4.10 -1.63
CA ILE A 157 -5.12 -2.69 -1.95
C ILE A 157 -3.75 -2.24 -1.44
N TRP A 158 -3.32 -2.72 -0.26
CA TRP A 158 -1.99 -2.41 0.28
C TRP A 158 -0.87 -3.07 -0.53
N GLU A 159 -1.08 -4.32 -0.97
CA GLU A 159 -0.14 -5.02 -1.86
C GLU A 159 0.03 -4.24 -3.16
N ARG A 160 -1.09 -3.83 -3.78
CA ARG A 160 -1.04 -3.06 -5.04
C ARG A 160 -0.40 -1.68 -4.85
N LEU A 161 -0.69 -1.00 -3.75
CA LEU A 161 -0.02 0.26 -3.39
C LEU A 161 1.49 0.05 -3.29
N GLY A 162 1.93 -1.02 -2.64
CA GLY A 162 3.34 -1.33 -2.47
C GLY A 162 4.06 -1.59 -3.79
N GLU A 163 3.45 -2.36 -4.69
CA GLU A 163 3.99 -2.60 -6.04
C GLU A 163 4.16 -1.30 -6.82
N ILE A 164 3.14 -0.44 -6.83
CA ILE A 164 3.16 0.84 -7.55
C ILE A 164 4.18 1.80 -6.93
N ALA A 165 4.23 1.88 -5.60
CA ALA A 165 5.20 2.70 -4.88
C ALA A 165 6.63 2.23 -5.16
N MET A 166 6.86 0.90 -5.13
CA MET A 166 8.14 0.29 -5.43
C MET A 166 8.61 0.65 -6.84
N GLN A 167 7.75 0.49 -7.84
CA GLN A 167 8.06 0.84 -9.23
C GLN A 167 8.33 2.35 -9.39
N THR A 168 7.50 3.19 -8.79
CA THR A 168 7.57 4.64 -8.97
C THR A 168 8.75 5.27 -8.26
N LEU A 169 9.01 4.89 -7.00
CA LEU A 169 10.09 5.48 -6.20
C LEU A 169 11.44 4.93 -6.64
N SER A 170 11.53 3.63 -6.93
CA SER A 170 12.79 3.02 -7.35
C SER A 170 13.25 3.48 -8.73
N SER A 171 12.39 4.08 -9.55
CA SER A 171 12.75 4.65 -10.85
C SER A 171 13.25 6.09 -10.78
N LEU A 172 13.30 6.72 -9.60
CA LEU A 172 13.73 8.11 -9.47
C LEU A 172 15.26 8.19 -9.44
N ASP A 173 15.83 9.10 -10.24
CA ASP A 173 17.28 9.33 -10.28
C ASP A 173 17.88 9.63 -8.90
N ALA A 174 17.14 10.37 -8.07
CA ALA A 174 17.54 10.67 -6.70
C ALA A 174 17.71 9.41 -5.83
N VAL A 175 16.88 8.39 -6.05
CA VAL A 175 16.90 7.10 -5.35
C VAL A 175 18.00 6.19 -5.90
N GLN A 176 18.16 6.16 -7.23
CA GLN A 176 19.12 5.31 -7.93
C GLN A 176 20.57 5.81 -7.87
N LYS A 177 20.79 7.03 -7.38
CA LYS A 177 22.12 7.68 -7.34
C LYS A 177 23.19 6.84 -6.66
N THR A 178 22.83 6.06 -5.64
CA THR A 178 23.74 5.12 -4.96
C THR A 178 23.08 3.76 -4.79
N ARG A 179 23.89 2.71 -4.76
CA ARG A 179 23.41 1.34 -4.51
C ARG A 179 22.78 1.22 -3.12
N GLU A 180 23.36 1.90 -2.15
CA GLU A 180 22.91 1.94 -0.76
C GLU A 180 21.56 2.65 -0.65
N GLY A 181 21.36 3.76 -1.39
CA GLY A 181 20.08 4.47 -1.47
C GLY A 181 19.00 3.60 -2.09
N ALA A 182 19.28 2.96 -3.23
CA ALA A 182 18.35 2.03 -3.87
C ALA A 182 17.94 0.91 -2.92
N LYS A 183 18.90 0.24 -2.26
CA LYS A 183 18.60 -0.81 -1.27
C LYS A 183 17.78 -0.29 -0.09
N ALA A 184 18.08 0.90 0.43
CA ALA A 184 17.36 1.49 1.55
C ALA A 184 15.89 1.77 1.20
N TRP A 185 15.63 2.32 0.00
CA TRP A 185 14.27 2.58 -0.46
C TRP A 185 13.46 1.29 -0.67
N LEU A 186 14.07 0.25 -1.25
CA LEU A 186 13.41 -1.06 -1.38
C LEU A 186 12.99 -1.61 -0.01
N ALA A 187 13.91 -1.60 0.97
CA ALA A 187 13.63 -2.06 2.33
C ALA A 187 12.55 -1.21 3.03
N LEU A 188 12.64 0.12 2.91
CA LEU A 188 11.67 1.03 3.51
C LEU A 188 10.26 0.83 2.95
N ILE A 189 10.11 0.76 1.62
CA ILE A 189 8.81 0.59 0.98
C ILE A 189 8.18 -0.73 1.38
N ALA A 190 8.95 -1.82 1.35
CA ALA A 190 8.47 -3.14 1.78
C ALA A 190 8.00 -3.12 3.25
N CYS A 191 8.82 -2.55 4.14
CA CYS A 191 8.47 -2.40 5.55
C CYS A 191 7.18 -1.58 5.74
N VAL A 192 7.08 -0.41 5.09
CA VAL A 192 5.90 0.45 5.18
C VAL A 192 4.65 -0.30 4.72
N THR A 193 4.70 -1.00 3.59
CA THR A 193 3.53 -1.67 3.03
C THR A 193 3.12 -2.90 3.85
N ASP A 194 4.09 -3.65 4.34
CA ASP A 194 3.85 -4.82 5.18
C ASP A 194 3.24 -4.41 6.52
N GLU A 195 3.76 -3.33 7.13
CA GLU A 195 3.26 -2.85 8.42
C GLU A 195 1.89 -2.14 8.32
N LEU A 196 1.62 -1.44 7.21
CA LEU A 196 0.27 -0.93 6.89
C LEU A 196 -0.74 -2.08 6.82
N ARG A 197 -0.38 -3.14 6.08
CA ARG A 197 -1.21 -4.34 5.96
C ARG A 197 -1.40 -5.02 7.31
N CYS A 198 -0.33 -5.22 8.08
CA CYS A 198 -0.40 -5.86 9.40
C CYS A 198 -1.33 -5.09 10.34
N GLY A 199 -1.21 -3.76 10.39
CA GLY A 199 -2.11 -2.90 11.16
C GLY A 199 -3.57 -3.04 10.72
N PHE A 200 -3.81 -3.03 9.41
CA PHE A 200 -5.14 -3.18 8.82
C PHE A 200 -5.79 -4.54 9.13
N GLU A 201 -5.07 -5.64 8.91
CA GLU A 201 -5.59 -6.99 9.14
C GLU A 201 -5.83 -7.27 10.63
N GLY A 202 -4.92 -6.78 11.49
CA GLY A 202 -5.07 -6.87 12.94
C GLY A 202 -6.37 -6.23 13.39
N GLU A 203 -6.64 -4.99 12.96
CA GLU A 203 -7.83 -4.25 13.39
C GLU A 203 -9.11 -4.79 12.74
N THR A 204 -9.07 -5.20 11.47
CA THR A 204 -10.22 -5.83 10.80
C THR A 204 -10.70 -7.07 11.55
N ARG A 205 -9.77 -7.94 11.99
CA ARG A 205 -10.10 -9.13 12.79
C ARG A 205 -10.74 -8.76 14.13
N VAL A 206 -10.30 -7.67 14.76
CA VAL A 206 -10.89 -7.16 16.00
C VAL A 206 -12.30 -6.65 15.77
N PHE A 207 -12.54 -5.87 14.70
CA PHE A 207 -13.88 -5.39 14.34
C PHE A 207 -14.84 -6.54 14.04
N SER A 208 -14.41 -7.55 13.27
CA SER A 208 -15.26 -8.71 12.96
C SER A 208 -15.67 -9.48 14.22
N ARG A 209 -14.75 -9.66 15.18
CA ARG A 209 -15.07 -10.29 16.48
C ARG A 209 -16.07 -9.46 17.28
N LYS A 210 -15.87 -8.15 17.38
CA LYS A 210 -16.78 -7.25 18.09
C LYS A 210 -18.18 -7.24 17.46
N SER A 211 -18.27 -7.21 16.13
CA SER A 211 -19.55 -7.31 15.40
C SER A 211 -20.25 -8.62 15.73
N SER A 212 -19.56 -9.75 15.65
CA SER A 212 -20.14 -11.07 15.94
C SER A 212 -20.62 -11.21 17.39
N SER A 213 -19.91 -10.59 18.34
CA SER A 213 -20.32 -10.59 19.75
C SER A 213 -21.54 -9.68 19.97
N ALA A 214 -21.61 -8.53 19.30
CA ALA A 214 -22.75 -7.62 19.39
C ALA A 214 -24.01 -8.23 18.76
N GLU A 215 -23.89 -8.87 17.59
CA GLU A 215 -24.97 -9.58 16.90
C GLU A 215 -25.54 -10.71 17.77
N ARG A 216 -24.69 -11.50 18.44
CA ARG A 216 -25.14 -12.53 19.39
C ARG A 216 -25.94 -11.97 20.56
N LEU A 217 -25.54 -10.82 21.11
CA LEU A 217 -26.26 -10.18 22.21
C LEU A 217 -27.65 -9.71 21.76
N THR A 218 -27.75 -9.15 20.54
CA THR A 218 -29.05 -8.73 19.99
C THR A 218 -29.97 -9.92 19.70
N GLU A 219 -29.43 -11.03 19.18
CA GLU A 219 -30.21 -12.25 18.94
C GLU A 219 -30.74 -12.87 20.25
N ASP A 220 -29.93 -12.87 21.31
CA ASP A 220 -30.33 -13.36 22.63
C ASP A 220 -31.42 -12.48 23.26
N GLU A 221 -31.32 -11.14 23.13
CA GLU A 221 -32.36 -10.22 23.61
C GLU A 221 -33.69 -10.39 22.87
N GLU A 222 -33.65 -10.52 21.53
CA GLU A 222 -34.84 -10.78 20.71
C GLU A 222 -35.48 -12.14 21.05
N LEU A 223 -34.67 -13.18 21.25
CA LEU A 223 -35.14 -14.50 21.64
C LEU A 223 -35.80 -14.47 23.03
N GLN A 224 -35.20 -13.78 23.99
CA GLN A 224 -35.77 -13.58 25.32
C GLN A 224 -37.06 -12.77 25.29
N GLN A 225 -37.18 -11.79 24.39
CA GLN A 225 -38.40 -11.02 24.20
C GLN A 225 -39.52 -11.88 23.60
N ARG A 226 -39.22 -12.70 22.58
CA ARG A 226 -40.18 -13.67 22.01
C ARG A 226 -40.64 -14.71 23.03
N MET A 227 -39.74 -15.23 23.86
CA MET A 227 -40.12 -16.17 24.93
C MET A 227 -41.02 -15.53 25.98
N ARG A 228 -40.81 -14.24 26.32
CA ARG A 228 -41.69 -13.49 27.23
C ARG A 228 -43.07 -13.26 26.61
N GLN A 229 -43.13 -12.91 25.33
CA GLN A 229 -44.38 -12.74 24.59
C GLN A 229 -45.22 -14.04 24.61
N MET A 230 -44.61 -15.18 24.31
CA MET A 230 -45.31 -16.48 24.34
C MET A 230 -45.81 -16.86 25.73
N ARG A 231 -45.06 -16.53 26.80
CA ARG A 231 -45.53 -16.78 28.18
C ARG A 231 -46.78 -15.96 28.51
N LEU A 232 -46.83 -14.70 28.09
CA LEU A 232 -47.97 -13.82 28.31
C LEU A 232 -49.21 -14.31 27.54
N GLU A 233 -49.02 -14.71 26.28
CA GLU A 233 -50.10 -15.28 25.44
C GLU A 233 -50.65 -16.59 26.01
N PHE A 234 -49.79 -17.45 26.58
CA PHE A 234 -50.21 -18.67 27.26
C PHE A 234 -51.04 -18.38 28.51
N THR A 235 -50.61 -17.44 29.36
CA THR A 235 -51.40 -17.02 30.55
C THR A 235 -52.72 -16.33 30.20
N SER A 236 -52.84 -15.73 29.02
CA SER A 236 -54.08 -15.08 28.57
C SER A 236 -55.12 -16.06 27.99
N THR A 237 -54.72 -17.30 27.67
CA THR A 237 -55.58 -18.29 27.00
C THR A 237 -56.06 -19.42 27.91
N VAL A 238 -55.63 -19.46 29.18
CA VAL A 238 -56.16 -20.41 30.17
C VAL A 238 -57.30 -19.74 30.95
N PRO A 239 -58.57 -20.15 30.77
CA PRO A 239 -59.66 -19.70 31.62
C PRO A 239 -59.50 -20.36 33.00
N PHE A 240 -59.68 -19.57 34.06
CA PHE A 240 -59.86 -20.09 35.43
C PHE A 240 -61.14 -20.94 35.53
#